data_AF-A0A920H322-F1
#
_entry.id   AF-A0A920H322-F1
#
_cell.length_a   1.000
_cell.length_b   1.000
_cell.length_c   1.000
_cell.angle_alpha   90.00
_cell.angle_beta   90.00
_cell.angle_gamma   90.00
#
_symmetry.space_group_name_H-M   'P 1'
#
loop_
_entity.id
_entity.type
_entity.pdbx_description
1 polymer ?
#
loop_
_entity_poly.entity_id
_entity_poly.type
_entity_poly.pdbx_seq_one_letter_code
_entity_poly.pdbx_strand_id
1 'polypeptide(L)'
;MLKKLIKANSKEELSDEEVQNEFNNSINGLKYQLIEAKLLEENNIIINHEMLKEFAEKSIRNQMMAYGQLEPSKKDIDSITARIFSNEEEVKRMTHQLISEKLLVLYKEKVNKKIIETSYEKYIELAYKKND
;
A
#
# COMPACT_ATOMS: atom_id res chain seq x y z
N MET A 1 -12.57 -19.78 -14.50
CA MET A 1 -11.15 -19.67 -14.90
C MET A 1 -10.26 -19.33 -13.72
N LEU A 2 -10.53 -18.28 -12.93
CA LEU A 2 -9.72 -17.88 -11.77
C LEU A 2 -9.55 -18.97 -10.69
N LYS A 3 -10.62 -19.67 -10.29
CA LYS A 3 -10.52 -20.82 -9.35
C LYS A 3 -9.58 -21.94 -9.85
N LYS A 4 -9.50 -22.15 -11.18
CA LYS A 4 -8.60 -23.13 -11.78
C LYS A 4 -7.14 -22.64 -11.76
N LEU A 5 -6.91 -21.34 -11.93
CA LEU A 5 -5.58 -20.72 -11.82
C LEU A 5 -5.08 -20.70 -10.38
N ILE A 6 -5.97 -20.49 -9.41
CA ILE A 6 -5.66 -20.61 -7.97
C ILE A 6 -5.14 -22.01 -7.68
N LYS A 7 -5.94 -23.05 -7.98
CA LYS A 7 -5.53 -24.46 -7.80
C LYS A 7 -4.22 -24.83 -8.54
N ALA A 8 -3.93 -24.19 -9.67
CA ALA A 8 -2.72 -24.47 -10.46
C ALA A 8 -1.45 -23.76 -9.96
N ASN A 9 -1.59 -22.65 -9.22
CA ASN A 9 -0.45 -21.91 -8.66
C ASN A 9 -0.20 -22.21 -7.17
N SER A 10 -1.11 -22.94 -6.51
CA SER A 10 -0.93 -23.39 -5.14
C SER A 10 0.19 -24.43 -5.05
N LYS A 11 1.12 -24.22 -4.11
CA LYS A 11 2.21 -25.17 -3.83
C LYS A 11 1.73 -26.42 -3.09
N GLU A 12 0.54 -26.38 -2.49
CA GLU A 12 -0.13 -27.47 -1.77
C GLU A 12 -1.54 -27.68 -2.32
N GLU A 13 -2.09 -28.89 -2.17
CA GLU A 13 -3.47 -29.19 -2.57
C GLU A 13 -4.44 -28.43 -1.64
N LEU A 14 -5.01 -27.33 -2.14
CA LEU A 14 -6.03 -26.58 -1.42
C LEU A 14 -7.36 -27.34 -1.42
N SER A 15 -8.02 -27.37 -0.26
CA SER A 15 -9.41 -27.79 -0.15
C SER A 15 -10.35 -26.88 -0.95
N ASP A 16 -11.55 -27.37 -1.29
CA ASP A 16 -12.52 -26.56 -2.03
C ASP A 16 -12.96 -25.30 -1.26
N GLU A 17 -12.93 -25.34 0.06
CA GLU A 17 -13.24 -24.20 0.93
C GLU A 17 -12.13 -23.14 0.89
N GLU A 18 -10.85 -23.55 0.96
CA GLU A 18 -9.70 -22.64 0.83
C GLU A 18 -9.65 -21.98 -0.55
N VAL A 19 -9.93 -22.73 -1.61
CA VAL A 19 -10.01 -22.18 -2.97
C VAL A 19 -11.15 -21.18 -3.10
N GLN A 20 -12.28 -21.42 -2.45
CA GLN A 20 -13.39 -20.46 -2.41
C GLN A 20 -13.00 -19.19 -1.65
N ASN A 21 -12.28 -19.31 -0.54
CA ASN A 21 -11.79 -18.19 0.25
C ASN A 21 -10.75 -17.35 -0.52
N GLU A 22 -9.75 -17.98 -1.13
CA GLU A 22 -8.76 -17.27 -1.96
C GLU A 22 -9.40 -16.59 -3.16
N PHE A 23 -10.40 -17.24 -3.78
CA PHE A 23 -11.17 -16.64 -4.85
C PHE A 23 -11.94 -15.40 -4.37
N ASN A 24 -12.63 -15.47 -3.24
CA ASN A 24 -13.34 -14.34 -2.66
C ASN A 24 -12.39 -13.19 -2.30
N ASN A 25 -11.22 -13.50 -1.71
CA ASN A 25 -10.17 -12.53 -1.41
C ASN A 25 -9.64 -11.85 -2.68
N SER A 26 -9.44 -12.63 -3.75
CA SER A 26 -9.00 -12.10 -5.05
C SER A 26 -10.05 -11.15 -5.65
N ILE A 27 -11.34 -11.50 -5.57
CA ILE A 27 -12.43 -10.63 -6.03
C ILE A 27 -12.49 -9.35 -5.21
N ASN A 28 -12.33 -9.43 -3.89
CA ASN A 28 -12.29 -8.25 -3.03
C ASN A 28 -11.09 -7.35 -3.37
N GLY A 29 -9.90 -7.93 -3.59
CA GLY A 29 -8.71 -7.19 -4.02
C GLY A 29 -8.94 -6.43 -5.33
N LEU A 30 -9.49 -7.10 -6.35
CA LEU A 30 -9.84 -6.48 -7.63
C LEU A 30 -10.87 -5.35 -7.44
N LYS A 31 -11.89 -5.55 -6.60
CA LYS A 31 -12.88 -4.53 -6.29
C LYS A 31 -12.24 -3.29 -5.68
N TYR A 32 -11.31 -3.46 -4.73
CA TYR A 32 -10.58 -2.32 -4.14
C TYR A 32 -9.72 -1.61 -5.18
N GLN A 33 -8.99 -2.33 -6.03
CA GLN A 33 -8.19 -1.73 -7.11
C GLN A 33 -9.07 -0.88 -8.06
N LEU A 34 -10.27 -1.34 -8.39
CA LEU A 34 -11.21 -0.58 -9.22
C LEU A 34 -11.72 0.68 -8.50
N ILE A 35 -11.96 0.60 -7.20
CA ILE A 35 -12.35 1.76 -6.39
C ILE A 35 -11.20 2.77 -6.33
N GLU A 36 -9.97 2.32 -6.07
CA GLU A 36 -8.77 3.17 -6.05
C GLU A 36 -8.58 3.86 -7.40
N ALA A 37 -8.65 3.14 -8.51
CA ALA A 37 -8.55 3.70 -9.86
C ALA A 37 -9.62 4.76 -10.12
N LYS A 38 -10.88 4.49 -9.77
CA LYS A 38 -11.98 5.43 -9.92
C LYS A 38 -11.79 6.69 -9.07
N LEU A 39 -11.31 6.56 -7.84
CA LEU A 39 -11.02 7.69 -6.97
C LEU A 39 -9.87 8.54 -7.51
N LEU A 40 -8.82 7.93 -8.06
CA LEU A 40 -7.74 8.66 -8.71
C LEU A 40 -8.26 9.47 -9.91
N GLU A 41 -9.09 8.84 -10.76
CA GLU A 41 -9.71 9.49 -11.93
C GLU A 41 -10.61 10.67 -11.53
N GLU A 42 -11.59 10.45 -10.64
CA GLU A 42 -12.54 11.48 -10.20
C GLU A 42 -11.87 12.68 -9.51
N ASN A 43 -10.65 12.49 -8.99
CA ASN A 43 -9.88 13.53 -8.31
C ASN A 43 -8.69 14.03 -9.15
N ASN A 44 -8.61 13.65 -10.43
CA ASN A 44 -7.55 14.05 -11.36
C ASN A 44 -6.13 13.77 -10.84
N ILE A 45 -5.96 12.68 -10.09
CA ILE A 45 -4.67 12.27 -9.54
C ILE A 45 -3.97 11.39 -10.59
N ILE A 46 -3.05 11.99 -11.34
CA ILE A 46 -2.23 11.28 -12.33
C ILE A 46 -0.88 10.95 -11.71
N ILE A 47 -0.60 9.67 -11.53
CA ILE A 47 0.72 9.22 -11.09
C ILE A 47 1.68 9.30 -12.26
N ASN A 48 2.68 10.17 -12.16
CA ASN A 48 3.72 10.34 -13.16
C ASN A 48 5.10 9.91 -12.62
N HIS A 49 6.07 9.84 -13.53
CA HIS A 49 7.43 9.40 -13.20
C HIS A 49 8.10 10.32 -12.16
N GLU A 50 7.90 11.63 -12.24
CA GLU A 50 8.52 12.59 -11.33
C GLU A 50 8.03 12.38 -9.89
N MET A 51 6.72 12.26 -9.71
CA MET A 51 6.10 11.97 -8.41
C MET A 51 6.58 10.63 -7.83
N LEU A 52 6.72 9.61 -8.68
CA LEU A 52 7.24 8.32 -8.25
C LEU A 52 8.70 8.41 -7.83
N LYS A 53 9.51 9.21 -8.55
CA LYS A 53 10.91 9.44 -8.23
C LYS A 53 11.07 10.16 -6.90
N GLU A 54 10.34 11.25 -6.68
CA GLU A 54 10.34 11.98 -5.41
C GLU A 54 9.91 11.09 -4.24
N PHE A 55 8.88 10.28 -4.44
CA PHE A 55 8.40 9.33 -3.45
C PHE A 55 9.46 8.26 -3.14
N ALA A 56 10.13 7.71 -4.15
CA ALA A 56 11.19 6.73 -3.97
C ALA A 56 12.38 7.31 -3.20
N GLU A 57 12.85 8.51 -3.58
CA GLU A 57 13.95 9.19 -2.89
C GLU A 57 13.61 9.47 -1.41
N LYS A 58 12.39 9.97 -1.13
CA LYS A 58 11.90 10.18 0.25
C LYS A 58 11.85 8.87 1.03
N SER A 59 11.37 7.80 0.40
CA SER A 59 11.27 6.47 1.03
C SER A 59 12.64 5.89 1.36
N ILE A 60 13.61 6.01 0.45
CA ILE A 60 15.01 5.59 0.66
C ILE A 60 15.62 6.39 1.81
N ARG A 61 15.47 7.72 1.83
CA ARG A 61 15.97 8.55 2.95
C ARG A 61 15.41 8.09 4.29
N ASN A 62 14.09 7.88 4.37
CA ASN A 62 13.45 7.39 5.59
C ASN A 62 13.97 6.02 6.01
N GLN A 63 14.19 5.11 5.05
CA GLN A 63 14.74 3.80 5.32
C GLN A 63 16.19 3.90 5.85
N MET A 64 17.04 4.70 5.21
CA MET A 64 18.44 4.92 5.64
C MET A 64 18.51 5.52 7.04
N MET A 65 17.67 6.52 7.33
CA MET A 65 17.57 7.11 8.67
C MET A 65 17.14 6.09 9.73
N ALA A 66 16.17 5.22 9.41
CA ALA A 66 15.75 4.15 10.32
C ALA A 66 16.87 3.14 10.62
N TYR A 67 17.83 2.97 9.71
CA TYR A 67 19.04 2.18 9.91
C TYR A 67 20.23 2.96 10.48
N GLY A 68 20.01 4.19 10.96
CA GLY A 68 21.03 5.00 11.64
C GLY A 68 21.91 5.86 10.71
N GLN A 69 21.63 5.88 9.41
CA GLN A 69 22.29 6.79 8.46
C GLN A 69 21.53 8.12 8.42
N LEU A 70 21.87 9.01 9.36
CA LEU A 70 21.16 10.27 9.57
C LEU A 70 21.28 11.26 8.41
N GLU A 71 22.39 11.20 7.65
CA GLU A 71 22.62 12.06 6.49
C GLU A 71 23.01 11.23 5.26
N PRO A 72 22.03 10.61 4.57
CA PRO A 72 22.29 9.86 3.36
C PRO A 72 22.75 10.79 2.23
N SER A 73 23.87 10.45 1.58
CA SER A 73 24.42 11.26 0.50
C SER A 73 23.50 11.21 -0.73
N LYS A 74 23.45 12.31 -1.49
CA LYS A 74 22.64 12.37 -2.72
C LYS A 74 23.04 11.28 -3.72
N LYS A 75 24.33 10.99 -3.81
CA LYS A 75 24.88 9.95 -4.70
C LYS A 75 24.36 8.56 -4.35
N ASP A 76 24.28 8.23 -3.06
CA ASP A 76 23.79 6.91 -2.62
C ASP A 76 22.29 6.77 -2.90
N ILE A 77 21.53 7.83 -2.65
CA ILE A 77 20.09 7.88 -2.95
C ILE A 77 19.84 7.74 -4.45
N ASP A 78 20.56 8.48 -5.29
CA ASP A 78 20.43 8.41 -6.75
C ASP A 78 20.74 7.00 -7.26
N SER A 79 21.80 6.37 -6.71
CA SER A 79 22.19 5.00 -7.06
C SER A 79 21.12 3.96 -6.69
N ILE A 80 20.56 4.04 -5.47
CA ILE A 80 19.49 3.13 -5.03
C ILE A 80 18.22 3.38 -5.85
N THR A 81 17.88 4.64 -6.10
CA THR A 81 16.73 5.04 -6.92
C THR A 81 16.82 4.44 -8.31
N ALA A 82 17.97 4.56 -8.98
CA ALA A 82 18.20 3.96 -10.30
C ALA A 82 18.00 2.43 -10.29
N ARG A 83 18.43 1.75 -9.22
CA ARG A 83 18.22 0.30 -9.07
C ARG A 83 16.75 -0.05 -8.92
N ILE A 84 15.97 0.71 -8.14
CA ILE A 84 14.52 0.52 -8.01
C ILE A 84 13.86 0.67 -9.39
N PHE A 85 14.18 1.72 -10.14
CA PHE A 85 13.60 1.95 -11.47
C PHE A 85 14.01 0.92 -12.52
N SER A 86 15.13 0.21 -12.31
CA SER A 86 15.52 -0.91 -13.17
C SER A 86 14.76 -2.21 -12.88
N ASN A 87 14.00 -2.28 -11.78
CA ASN A 87 13.24 -3.46 -11.38
C ASN A 87 11.72 -3.16 -11.45
N GLU A 88 11.04 -3.79 -12.41
CA GLU A 88 9.60 -3.59 -12.63
C GLU A 88 8.73 -3.94 -11.40
N GLU A 89 9.14 -4.93 -10.60
CA GLU A 89 8.41 -5.32 -9.40
C GLU A 89 8.50 -4.23 -8.32
N GLU A 90 9.69 -3.66 -8.14
CA GLU A 90 9.90 -2.54 -7.22
C GLU A 90 9.19 -1.27 -7.69
N VAL A 91 9.19 -0.98 -9.00
CA VAL A 91 8.41 0.13 -9.58
C VAL A 91 6.93 -0.04 -9.29
N LYS A 92 6.36 -1.23 -9.50
CA LYS A 92 4.94 -1.52 -9.19
C LYS A 92 4.66 -1.34 -7.69
N ARG A 93 5.52 -1.88 -6.83
CA ARG A 93 5.39 -1.77 -5.37
C ARG A 93 5.40 -0.30 -4.92
N MET A 94 6.35 0.49 -5.40
CA MET A 94 6.45 1.92 -5.07
C MET A 94 5.25 2.72 -5.61
N THR A 95 4.78 2.39 -6.82
CA THR A 95 3.59 3.01 -7.41
C THR A 95 2.36 2.77 -6.54
N HIS A 96 2.14 1.53 -6.07
CA HIS A 96 1.01 1.21 -5.18
C HIS A 96 1.12 1.98 -3.85
N GLN A 97 2.30 2.04 -3.24
CA GLN A 97 2.49 2.79 -1.99
C GLN A 97 2.22 4.28 -2.16
N LEU A 98 2.66 4.87 -3.28
CA LEU A 98 2.36 6.26 -3.63
C LEU A 98 0.85 6.49 -3.80
N ILE A 99 0.15 5.59 -4.50
CA ILE A 99 -1.32 5.65 -4.64
C ILE A 99 -1.99 5.63 -3.27
N SER A 100 -1.57 4.71 -2.38
CA SER A 100 -2.10 4.64 -1.02
C SER A 100 -1.87 5.93 -0.22
N GLU A 101 -0.69 6.57 -0.33
CA GLU A 101 -0.43 7.86 0.33
C GLU A 101 -1.37 8.95 -0.19
N LYS A 102 -1.57 9.04 -1.52
CA LYS A 102 -2.45 10.04 -2.13
C LYS A 102 -3.92 9.84 -1.74
N LEU A 103 -4.39 8.59 -1.76
CA LEU A 103 -5.75 8.27 -1.35
C LEU A 103 -5.98 8.52 0.15
N LEU A 104 -4.98 8.26 0.99
CA LEU A 104 -5.08 8.58 2.43
C LEU A 104 -5.28 10.08 2.67
N VAL A 105 -4.56 10.93 1.92
CA VAL A 105 -4.75 12.39 1.98
C VAL A 105 -6.17 12.74 1.55
N LEU A 106 -6.64 12.20 0.42
CA LEU A 106 -8.00 12.40 -0.06
C LEU A 106 -9.06 11.99 0.97
N TYR A 107 -8.88 10.84 1.63
CA TYR A 107 -9.80 10.38 2.68
C TYR A 107 -9.82 11.33 3.88
N LYS A 108 -8.67 11.84 4.32
CA LYS A 108 -8.60 12.79 5.44
C LYS A 108 -9.33 14.11 5.14
N GLU A 109 -9.41 14.49 3.86
CA GLU A 109 -10.12 15.70 3.40
C GLU A 109 -11.62 15.46 3.21
N LYS A 110 -12.01 14.32 2.62
CA LYS A 110 -13.40 14.06 2.21
C LYS A 110 -14.23 13.28 3.23
N VAL A 111 -13.61 12.56 4.15
CA VAL A 111 -14.35 11.76 5.14
C VAL A 111 -14.87 12.66 6.27
N ASN A 112 -16.15 12.50 6.59
CA ASN A 112 -16.75 13.13 7.76
C ASN A 112 -16.12 12.56 9.04
N LYS A 113 -15.37 13.40 9.75
CA LYS A 113 -14.69 13.03 10.99
C LYS A 113 -15.72 12.97 12.12
N LYS A 114 -15.94 11.77 12.67
CA LYS A 114 -16.70 11.59 13.91
C LYS A 114 -15.75 11.74 15.10
N ILE A 115 -15.76 12.90 15.74
CA ILE A 115 -15.00 13.15 16.96
C ILE A 115 -15.80 12.57 18.15
N ILE A 116 -15.15 11.71 18.94
CA ILE A 116 -15.73 11.12 20.14
C ILE A 116 -14.80 11.44 21.29
N GLU A 117 -15.31 12.12 22.30
CA GLU A 117 -14.57 12.37 23.54
C GLU A 117 -14.55 11.08 24.37
N THR A 118 -13.37 10.68 24.83
CA THR A 118 -13.17 9.44 25.59
C THR A 118 -12.03 9.61 26.59
N SER A 119 -12.05 8.84 27.68
CA SER A 119 -10.93 8.80 28.62
C SER A 119 -9.72 8.06 28.01
N TYR A 120 -8.53 8.33 28.54
CA TYR A 120 -7.29 7.66 28.14
C TYR A 120 -7.40 6.14 28.30
N GLU A 121 -7.93 5.67 29.44
CA GLU A 121 -8.15 4.26 29.74
C GLU A 121 -9.02 3.59 28.66
N LYS A 122 -10.14 4.23 28.30
CA LYS A 122 -11.06 3.71 27.28
C LYS A 122 -10.46 3.75 25.87
N TYR A 123 -9.57 4.71 25.58
CA TYR A 123 -8.80 4.71 24.33
C TYR A 123 -7.85 3.52 24.26
N ILE A 124 -7.09 3.24 25.33
CA ILE A 124 -6.19 2.08 25.40
C ILE A 124 -6.99 0.78 25.26
N GLU A 125 -8.10 0.64 25.97
CA GLU A 125 -8.97 -0.53 25.80
C GLU A 125 -9.44 -0.72 24.34
N LEU A 126 -9.86 0.35 23.66
CA LEU A 126 -10.33 0.28 22.27
C LEU A 126 -9.20 -0.01 21.27
N ALA A 127 -8.04 0.63 21.43
CA ALA A 127 -6.90 0.49 20.52
C ALA A 127 -6.29 -0.92 20.57
N TYR A 128 -6.34 -1.57 21.73
CA TYR A 128 -5.74 -2.88 21.94
C TYR A 128 -6.77 -4.03 22.05
N LYS A 129 -8.08 -3.76 21.93
CA LYS A 129 -9.14 -4.79 22.03
C LYS A 129 -9.22 -5.79 20.87
N LYS A 130 -8.36 -5.71 19.87
CA LYS A 130 -8.28 -6.70 18.78
C LYS A 130 -6.85 -7.22 18.69
N ASN A 131 -6.58 -8.27 19.45
CA ASN A 131 -5.49 -9.23 19.25
C ASN A 131 -5.83 -10.59 19.90
N ASP A 132 -7.11 -10.97 19.94
CA ASP A 132 -7.60 -12.33 20.25
C ASP A 132 -8.51 -12.80 19.11
#